data_AF-A0A9J7YBG5-F1
#
_entry.id   AF-A0A9J7YBG5-F1
#
_cell.length_a   1.000
_cell.length_b   1.000
_cell.length_c   1.000
_cell.angle_alpha   90.00
_cell.angle_beta   90.00
_cell.angle_gamma   90.00
#
_symmetry.space_group_name_H-M   'P 1'
#
loop_
_entity.id
_entity.type
_entity.pdbx_description
1 polymer ?
#
loop_
_entity_poly.entity_id
_entity_poly.type
_entity_poly.pdbx_seq_one_letter_code
_entity_poly.pdbx_strand_id
1 'polypeptide(L)'
;MSFTPAPGHHGPWVHPQRRTRARPRATTSPPPVFEISTRNRFSPLRETERDAVIVGDSIIRHVRATLAEGKVHTHCFPGARVLDVSAQIPAILKVD
;
A
#
# COMPACT_ATOMS: atom_id res chain seq x y z
N MET A 1 29.84 0.19 -16.91
CA MET A 1 30.29 -0.47 -15.68
C MET A 1 29.10 -0.64 -14.77
N SER A 2 28.69 -1.88 -14.47
CA SER A 2 27.51 -2.20 -13.67
C SER A 2 27.95 -2.59 -12.26
N PHE A 3 27.56 -1.80 -11.26
CA PHE A 3 27.73 -2.15 -9.85
C PHE A 3 26.52 -2.97 -9.40
N THR A 4 26.66 -4.29 -9.38
CA THR A 4 25.71 -5.16 -8.69
C THR A 4 26.17 -5.24 -7.22
N PRO A 5 25.40 -4.75 -6.24
CA PRO A 5 25.74 -4.97 -4.85
C PRO A 5 25.56 -6.46 -4.55
N ALA A 6 26.59 -7.10 -3.99
CA ALA A 6 26.49 -8.47 -3.54
C ALA A 6 25.47 -8.57 -2.39
N PRO A 7 24.65 -9.64 -2.32
CA PRO A 7 23.77 -9.86 -1.18
C PRO A 7 24.59 -9.90 0.10
N GLY A 8 24.41 -8.91 0.97
CA GLY A 8 25.04 -8.90 2.28
C GLY A 8 24.51 -10.07 3.11
N HIS A 9 25.40 -10.77 3.82
CA HIS A 9 25.00 -11.77 4.81
C HIS A 9 24.16 -11.09 5.90
N HIS A 10 22.84 -11.18 5.80
CA HIS A 10 21.94 -10.81 6.88
C HIS A 10 22.14 -11.83 8.02
N GLY A 11 22.71 -11.37 9.14
CA GLY A 11 22.88 -12.19 10.33
C GLY A 11 21.53 -12.69 10.88
N PRO A 12 21.54 -13.71 11.76
CA PRO A 12 20.32 -14.29 12.30
C PRO A 12 19.47 -13.25 13.04
N TRP A 13 18.17 -13.23 12.76
CA TRP A 13 17.21 -12.44 13.52
C TRP A 13 17.25 -12.84 15.00
N VAL A 14 17.63 -11.91 15.88
CA VAL A 14 17.66 -12.15 17.32
C VAL A 14 16.25 -11.90 17.88
N HIS A 15 15.56 -12.95 18.29
CA HIS A 15 14.36 -12.83 19.11
C HIS A 15 14.76 -12.54 20.57
N PRO A 16 14.29 -11.44 21.19
CA PRO A 16 14.52 -11.20 22.61
C PRO A 16 13.79 -12.28 23.42
N GLN A 17 14.54 -13.22 23.98
CA GLN A 17 13.99 -14.22 24.89
C GLN A 17 13.60 -13.50 26.19
N ARG A 18 12.30 -13.23 26.39
CA ARG A 18 11.77 -12.75 27.67
C ARG A 18 12.19 -13.76 28.75
N ARG A 19 13.09 -13.34 29.64
CA ARG A 19 13.36 -14.07 30.89
C ARG A 19 12.14 -13.98 31.79
N THR A 20 11.17 -14.86 31.60
CA THR A 20 10.18 -15.17 32.63
C THR A 20 10.86 -16.01 33.69
N ARG A 21 11.36 -15.34 34.75
CA ARG A 21 11.63 -16.04 36.03
C ARG A 21 10.33 -16.76 36.41
N ALA A 22 10.39 -18.08 36.55
CA ALA A 22 9.26 -18.87 37.01
C ALA A 22 8.90 -18.44 38.44
N ARG A 23 7.83 -17.66 38.57
CA ARG A 23 7.19 -17.38 39.86
C ARG A 23 6.24 -18.55 40.15
N PRO A 24 6.26 -19.17 41.34
CA PRO A 24 5.36 -20.27 41.67
C PRO A 24 3.89 -19.88 41.49
N ARG A 25 3.15 -20.79 40.87
CA ARG A 25 1.75 -20.70 40.44
C ARG A 25 0.83 -20.44 41.64
N ALA A 26 0.40 -19.19 41.83
CA ALA A 26 -0.74 -18.89 42.69
C ALA A 26 -2.02 -19.17 41.89
N THR A 27 -2.83 -20.11 42.36
CA THR A 27 -4.14 -20.46 41.80
C THR A 27 -5.04 -19.23 41.81
N THR A 28 -5.06 -18.53 40.69
CA THR A 28 -6.04 -17.48 40.40
C THR A 28 -7.03 -18.09 39.41
N SER A 29 -8.32 -17.85 39.67
CA SER A 29 -9.45 -18.35 38.89
C SER A 29 -9.23 -18.20 37.38
N PRO A 30 -9.81 -19.08 36.54
CA PRO A 30 -9.70 -18.93 35.09
C PRO A 30 -10.17 -17.51 34.71
N PRO A 31 -9.40 -16.81 33.86
CA PRO A 31 -9.81 -15.48 33.42
C PRO A 31 -11.17 -15.58 32.74
N PRO A 32 -12.07 -14.61 32.92
CA PRO A 32 -13.35 -14.60 32.21
C PRO A 32 -13.08 -14.72 30.71
N VAL A 33 -13.67 -15.73 30.08
CA VAL A 33 -13.59 -15.95 28.64
C VAL A 33 -14.49 -14.90 27.99
N PHE A 34 -13.96 -13.71 27.75
CA PHE A 34 -14.61 -12.78 26.85
C PHE A 34 -14.49 -13.37 25.44
N GLU A 35 -15.61 -13.79 24.87
CA GLU A 35 -15.69 -14.24 23.49
C GLU A 35 -15.49 -13.02 22.57
N ILE A 36 -14.22 -12.71 22.30
CA ILE A 36 -13.87 -11.70 21.31
C ILE A 36 -14.26 -12.28 19.97
N SER A 37 -15.38 -11.82 19.40
CA SER A 37 -15.78 -12.21 18.06
C SER A 37 -14.62 -11.94 17.10
N THR A 38 -14.06 -13.01 16.56
CA THR A 38 -13.02 -12.97 15.52
C THR A 38 -13.61 -12.68 14.15
N ARG A 39 -14.93 -12.46 14.04
CA ARG A 39 -15.54 -11.97 12.81
C ARG A 39 -14.92 -10.62 12.49
N ASN A 40 -14.20 -10.60 11.38
CA ASN A 40 -13.57 -9.44 10.81
C ASN A 40 -14.61 -8.30 10.71
N ARG A 41 -14.44 -7.26 11.54
CA ARG A 41 -15.30 -6.06 11.54
C ARG A 41 -14.93 -5.08 10.42
N PHE A 42 -13.84 -5.34 9.71
CA PHE A 42 -13.54 -4.62 8.49
C PHE A 42 -14.44 -5.21 7.42
N SER A 43 -15.35 -4.38 6.89
CA SER A 43 -15.96 -4.70 5.60
C SER A 43 -14.84 -5.05 4.63
N PRO A 44 -15.00 -6.08 3.78
CA PRO A 44 -14.08 -6.28 2.67
C PRO A 44 -13.86 -4.93 2.01
N LEU A 45 -12.60 -4.53 1.84
CA LEU A 45 -12.27 -3.38 1.00
C LEU A 45 -12.96 -3.71 -0.33
N ARG A 46 -14.07 -3.03 -0.63
CA ARG A 46 -14.73 -3.22 -1.91
C ARG A 46 -13.66 -2.88 -2.92
N GLU A 47 -13.34 -3.83 -3.80
CA GLU A 47 -12.54 -3.53 -4.97
C GLU A 47 -13.36 -2.56 -5.79
N THR A 48 -13.19 -1.27 -5.51
CA THR A 48 -13.60 -0.22 -6.43
C THR A 48 -12.93 -0.53 -7.76
N GLU A 49 -13.71 -0.41 -8.84
CA GLU A 49 -13.20 -0.49 -10.21
C GLU A 49 -11.88 0.29 -10.26
N ARG A 50 -10.77 -0.42 -10.55
CA ARG A 50 -9.42 0.12 -10.37
C ARG A 50 -9.09 1.05 -11.51
N ASP A 51 -9.81 2.14 -11.67
CA ASP A 51 -9.50 3.09 -12.72
C ASP A 51 -8.16 3.78 -12.44
N ALA A 52 -7.35 3.91 -13.49
CA ALA A 52 -6.05 4.57 -13.43
C ALA A 52 -6.05 5.82 -14.30
N VAL A 53 -5.30 6.83 -13.87
CA VAL A 53 -5.15 8.08 -14.61
C VAL A 53 -3.66 8.35 -14.84
N ILE A 54 -3.28 8.56 -16.09
CA ILE A 54 -1.93 8.96 -16.51
C ILE A 54 -1.98 10.43 -16.90
N VAL A 55 -1.22 11.27 -16.21
CA VAL A 55 -1.14 12.71 -16.47
C VAL A 55 0.30 13.10 -16.69
N GLY A 56 0.56 13.91 -17.71
CA GLY A 56 1.91 14.30 -18.06
C GLY A 56 1.97 15.17 -19.30
N ASP A 57 3.19 15.40 -19.77
CA ASP A 57 3.48 16.23 -20.93
C ASP A 57 3.39 15.46 -22.26
N SER A 58 4.09 15.91 -23.29
CA SER A 58 4.10 15.24 -24.59
C SER A 58 4.62 13.79 -24.55
N ILE A 59 5.39 13.39 -23.53
CA ILE A 59 5.95 12.03 -23.43
C ILE A 59 4.83 10.98 -23.35
N ILE A 60 3.77 11.28 -22.59
CA ILE A 60 2.70 10.31 -22.34
C ILE A 60 1.79 10.09 -23.55
N ARG A 61 1.90 10.90 -24.62
CA ARG A 61 1.16 10.69 -25.88
C ARG A 61 1.39 9.30 -26.48
N HIS A 62 2.56 8.71 -26.22
CA HIS A 62 2.96 7.40 -26.73
C HIS A 62 2.89 6.29 -25.68
N VAL A 63 2.44 6.60 -24.45
CA VAL A 63 2.27 5.60 -23.41
C VAL A 63 0.97 4.84 -23.64
N ARG A 64 1.08 3.52 -23.80
CA ARG A 64 -0.05 2.59 -23.82
C ARG A 64 -0.01 1.76 -22.54
N ALA A 65 -0.84 2.12 -21.57
CA ALA A 65 -1.03 1.34 -20.37
C ALA A 65 -2.36 0.60 -20.45
N THR A 66 -2.35 -0.64 -20.00
CA THR A 66 -3.51 -1.52 -19.91
C THR A 66 -3.60 -2.03 -18.49
N LEU A 67 -4.81 -2.10 -17.96
CA LEU A 67 -5.06 -2.69 -16.66
C LEU A 67 -5.86 -3.99 -16.83
N ALA A 68 -5.65 -4.94 -15.92
CA ALA A 68 -6.36 -6.23 -15.96
C ALA A 68 -7.87 -6.06 -15.75
N GLU A 69 -8.25 -5.07 -14.93
CA GLU A 69 -9.62 -4.67 -14.66
C GLU A 69 -9.67 -3.14 -14.49
N GLY A 70 -10.70 -2.48 -15.00
CA GLY A 70 -10.84 -1.01 -14.96
C GLY A 70 -10.33 -0.29 -16.22
N LYS A 71 -10.47 1.03 -16.23
CA LYS A 71 -10.11 1.91 -17.35
C LYS A 71 -8.86 2.73 -17.06
N VAL A 72 -8.07 2.97 -18.10
CA VAL A 72 -6.94 3.91 -18.04
C VAL A 72 -7.31 5.17 -18.81
N HIS A 73 -7.36 6.30 -18.10
CA HIS A 73 -7.58 7.62 -18.69
C HIS A 73 -6.23 8.34 -18.83
N THR A 74 -5.96 8.92 -19.99
CA THR A 74 -4.68 9.60 -20.25
C THR A 74 -4.92 11.07 -20.59
N HIS A 75 -4.30 11.98 -19.84
CA HIS A 75 -4.40 13.43 -20.01
C HIS A 75 -3.04 14.02 -20.39
N CYS A 76 -2.84 14.22 -21.69
CA CYS A 76 -1.61 14.77 -22.27
C CYS A 76 -1.68 16.30 -22.37
N PHE A 77 -0.70 16.98 -21.76
CA PHE A 77 -0.54 18.44 -21.80
C PHE A 77 0.82 18.80 -22.41
N PRO A 78 0.95 18.92 -23.75
CA PRO A 78 2.24 19.15 -24.40
C PRO A 78 2.94 20.41 -23.90
N GLY A 79 4.22 20.29 -23.52
CA GLY A 79 5.01 21.41 -22.99
C GLY A 79 4.70 21.79 -21.54
N ALA A 80 3.80 21.08 -20.87
CA ALA A 80 3.46 21.34 -19.48
C ALA A 80 4.62 21.05 -18.53
N ARG A 81 4.82 21.95 -17.56
CA ARG A 81 5.69 21.74 -16.41
C ARG A 81 4.87 21.26 -15.22
N VAL A 82 5.56 20.93 -14.13
CA VAL A 82 4.94 20.36 -12.92
C VAL A 82 3.76 21.20 -12.40
N LEU A 83 3.88 22.53 -12.38
CA LEU A 83 2.81 23.41 -11.90
C LEU A 83 1.61 23.48 -12.85
N ASP A 84 1.86 23.40 -14.16
CA ASP A 84 0.80 23.37 -15.17
C ASP A 84 -0.03 22.09 -15.00
N VAL A 85 0.64 20.95 -14.75
CA VAL A 85 -0.01 19.68 -14.44
C VAL A 85 -0.75 19.74 -13.11
N SER A 86 -0.14 20.27 -12.05
CA SER A 86 -0.77 20.31 -10.71
C SER A 86 -2.07 21.11 -10.71
N ALA A 87 -2.13 22.18 -11.50
CA ALA A 87 -3.34 23.00 -11.64
C ALA A 87 -4.52 22.22 -12.25
N GLN A 88 -4.26 21.16 -13.03
CA GLN A 88 -5.29 20.34 -13.68
C GLN A 88 -5.77 19.17 -12.81
N ILE A 89 -4.96 18.71 -11.85
CA ILE A 89 -5.28 17.54 -11.02
C ILE A 89 -6.66 17.63 -10.34
N PRO A 90 -7.08 18.77 -9.75
CA PRO A 90 -8.40 18.85 -9.12
C PRO A 90 -9.56 18.67 -10.10
N ALA A 91 -9.42 19.13 -11.34
CA ALA A 91 -10.45 18.96 -12.37
C ALA A 91 -10.48 17.52 -12.90
N ILE A 92 -9.32 16.87 -13.03
CA ILE A 92 -9.18 15.49 -13.48
C ILE A 92 -9.73 14.50 -12.45
N LEU A 93 -9.49 14.76 -11.16
CA LEU A 93 -9.88 13.88 -10.06
C LEU A 93 -11.21 14.26 -9.42
N LYS A 94 -12.00 15.15 -10.04
CA LYS A 94 -13.30 15.51 -9.51
C LYS A 94 -14.23 14.30 -9.60
N VAL A 95 -14.43 13.66 -8.46
CA VAL A 95 -15.45 12.63 -8.24
C VAL A 95 -16.78 13.37 -8.10
N ASP A 96 -17.75 13.07 -8.97
CA ASP A 96 -19.15 13.50 -8.80
C ASP A 96 -19.78 12.80 -7.58
#